data_AF-A0A1W9X0L1-F1
#
_entry.id   AF-A0A1W9X0L1-F1
#
_cell.length_a   1.000
_cell.length_b   1.000
_cell.length_c   1.000
_cell.angle_alpha   90.00
_cell.angle_beta   90.00
_cell.angle_gamma   90.00
#
_symmetry.space_group_name_H-M   'P 1'
#
loop_
_entity.id
_entity.type
_entity.pdbx_description
1 polymer ?
#
loop_
_entity_poly.entity_id
_entity_poly.type
_entity_poly.pdbx_seq_one_letter_code
_entity_poly.pdbx_strand_id
1 'polypeptide(L)'
;MTNFSEELEQRLKSMEIEQEQQSRVINDLGEMDEIIRNIEAALAKIDNYRIKQSEDSFERDELEETRRMERELERMEKQELGGPGKGIAPKRSSMQSISPEQPQKTALKPSTNPTTPSYVICLMLNPKSPQEWSGKGWREPGKGLRYTNLEQAKQTFQKLKKQLPSYPLKIFKR
;
A
#
# COMPACT_ATOMS: atom_id res chain seq x y z
N MET A 1 3.99 65.46 35.98
CA MET A 1 2.82 64.56 36.04
C MET A 1 2.51 63.89 34.70
N THR A 2 3.26 64.15 33.61
CA THR A 2 3.00 63.62 32.26
C THR A 2 3.47 62.18 32.05
N ASN A 3 4.57 61.75 32.71
CA ASN A 3 5.16 60.42 32.51
C ASN A 3 4.22 59.24 32.82
N PHE A 4 3.29 59.42 33.78
CA PHE A 4 2.34 58.36 34.13
C PHE A 4 1.27 58.15 33.04
N SER A 5 0.93 59.20 32.29
CA SER A 5 -0.01 59.13 31.18
C SER A 5 0.59 58.39 29.99
N GLU A 6 1.87 58.64 29.69
CA GLU A 6 2.58 57.98 28.57
C GLU A 6 2.79 56.48 28.83
N GLU A 7 3.09 56.09 30.08
CA GLU A 7 3.23 54.67 30.44
C GLU A 7 1.91 53.90 30.31
N LEU A 8 0.80 54.52 30.71
CA LEU A 8 -0.54 53.96 30.55
C LEU A 8 -0.90 53.78 29.07
N GLU A 9 -0.61 54.78 28.24
CA GLU A 9 -0.86 54.73 26.80
C GLU A 9 -0.04 53.64 26.11
N GLN A 10 1.25 53.53 26.45
CA GLN A 10 2.10 52.45 25.95
C GLN A 10 1.59 51.07 26.36
N ARG A 11 1.18 50.91 27.62
CA ARG A 11 0.64 49.64 28.12
C ARG A 11 -0.67 49.28 27.43
N LEU A 12 -1.53 50.25 27.16
CA LEU A 12 -2.79 50.03 26.43
C LEU A 12 -2.53 49.56 25.00
N LYS A 13 -1.58 50.22 24.32
CA LYS A 13 -1.17 49.86 22.96
C LYS A 13 -0.56 48.45 22.88
N SER A 14 0.28 48.07 23.85
CA SER A 14 0.81 46.71 23.92
C SER A 14 -0.29 45.67 24.10
N MET A 15 -1.29 45.97 24.93
CA MET A 15 -2.43 45.08 25.18
C MET A 15 -3.31 44.91 23.94
N GLU A 16 -3.51 45.98 23.16
CA GLU A 16 -4.27 45.95 21.92
C GLU A 16 -3.58 45.08 20.85
N ILE A 17 -2.26 45.20 20.72
CA ILE A 17 -1.46 44.35 19.83
C ILE A 17 -1.56 42.88 20.25
N GLU A 18 -1.47 42.60 21.55
CA GLU A 18 -1.56 41.24 22.07
C GLU A 18 -2.95 40.63 21.80
N GLN A 19 -4.03 41.40 22.00
CA GLN A 19 -5.39 40.96 21.67
C GLN A 19 -5.58 40.66 20.19
N GLU A 20 -5.03 41.50 19.30
CA GLU A 20 -5.09 41.26 17.87
C GLU A 20 -4.33 39.98 17.50
N GLN A 21 -3.16 39.77 18.10
CA GLN A 21 -2.36 38.57 17.88
C GLN A 21 -3.07 37.30 18.36
N GLN A 22 -3.70 37.34 19.54
CA GLN A 22 -4.50 36.23 20.05
C GLN A 22 -5.71 35.93 19.15
N SER A 23 -6.37 36.96 18.63
CA SER A 23 -7.51 36.80 17.72
C SER A 23 -7.12 36.09 16.42
N ARG A 24 -5.94 36.41 15.87
CA ARG A 24 -5.41 35.71 14.69
C ARG A 24 -5.15 34.23 14.97
N VAL A 25 -4.51 33.91 16.10
CA VAL A 25 -4.23 32.52 16.49
C VAL A 25 -5.53 31.73 16.68
N ILE A 26 -6.57 32.32 17.28
CA ILE A 26 -7.87 31.66 17.44
C ILE A 26 -8.50 31.34 16.08
N ASN A 27 -8.41 32.25 15.11
CA ASN A 27 -8.90 32.00 13.76
C ASN A 27 -8.14 30.86 13.08
N ASP A 28 -6.80 30.85 13.17
CA ASP A 28 -5.97 29.77 12.60
C ASP A 28 -6.33 28.41 13.22
N LEU A 29 -6.60 28.36 14.53
CA LEU A 29 -7.07 27.14 15.21
C LEU A 29 -8.46 26.71 14.72
N GLY A 30 -9.35 27.66 14.44
CA GLY A 30 -10.67 27.37 13.86
C GLY A 30 -10.59 26.71 12.47
N GLU A 31 -9.62 27.14 11.64
CA GLU A 31 -9.34 26.50 10.35
C GLU A 31 -8.83 25.06 10.53
N MET A 32 -8.01 24.80 11.55
CA MET A 32 -7.56 23.44 11.86
C MET A 32 -8.72 22.52 12.25
N ASP A 33 -9.67 23.00 13.06
CA ASP A 33 -10.86 22.21 13.44
C ASP A 33 -11.73 21.86 12.22
N GLU A 34 -11.82 22.75 11.23
CA GLU A 34 -12.49 22.46 9.97
C GLU A 34 -11.74 21.37 9.16
N ILE A 35 -10.41 21.46 9.10
CA ILE A 35 -9.58 20.43 8.46
C ILE A 35 -9.77 19.07 9.13
N ILE A 36 -9.77 19.02 10.46
CA ILE A 36 -9.99 17.78 11.23
C ILE A 36 -11.34 17.15 10.87
N ARG A 37 -12.42 17.95 10.93
CA ARG A 37 -13.78 17.48 10.56
C ARG A 37 -13.86 16.94 9.14
N ASN A 38 -13.18 17.59 8.19
CA ASN A 38 -13.12 17.14 6.80
C ASN A 38 -12.40 15.80 6.65
N ILE A 39 -11.29 15.59 7.37
CA ILE A 39 -10.55 14.32 7.36
C ILE A 39 -11.38 13.20 8.00
N GLU A 40 -12.02 13.47 9.13
CA GLU A 40 -12.90 12.49 9.80
C GLU A 40 -14.05 12.06 8.88
N ALA A 41 -14.69 13.01 8.20
CA ALA A 41 -15.75 12.72 7.22
C ALA A 41 -15.23 11.90 6.02
N ALA A 42 -14.00 12.15 5.57
CA ALA A 42 -13.38 11.36 4.50
C ALA A 42 -13.06 9.92 4.95
N LEU A 43 -12.54 9.74 6.16
CA LEU A 43 -12.26 8.42 6.72
C LEU A 43 -13.55 7.60 6.90
N ALA A 44 -14.62 8.21 7.41
CA ALA A 44 -15.92 7.56 7.53
C ALA A 44 -16.46 7.04 6.18
N LYS A 45 -16.15 7.71 5.06
CA LYS A 45 -16.52 7.23 3.72
C LYS A 45 -15.70 6.01 3.29
N ILE A 46 -14.41 5.96 3.65
CA ILE A 46 -13.52 4.85 3.30
C ILE A 46 -13.92 3.57 4.05
N ASP A 47 -14.20 3.69 5.35
CA ASP A 47 -14.64 2.54 6.16
C ASP A 47 -15.95 1.94 5.64
N ASN A 48 -16.88 2.80 5.22
CA ASN A 48 -18.13 2.36 4.58
C ASN A 48 -17.92 1.68 3.21
N TYR A 49 -16.87 2.02 2.46
CA TYR A 49 -16.59 1.41 1.16
C TYR A 49 -15.97 0.02 1.29
N ARG A 50 -15.14 -0.20 2.32
CA ARG A 50 -14.47 -1.47 2.57
C ARG A 50 -15.43 -2.56 3.03
N ILE A 51 -16.46 -2.21 3.80
CA ILE A 51 -17.48 -3.15 4.30
C ILE A 51 -18.45 -3.55 3.18
N LYS A 52 -18.81 -2.63 2.29
CA LYS A 52 -19.74 -2.93 1.17
C LYS A 52 -19.13 -3.78 0.05
N GLN A 53 -17.81 -3.72 -0.16
CA GLN A 53 -17.16 -4.56 -1.18
C GLN A 53 -16.99 -6.03 -0.78
N SER A 54 -16.97 -6.34 0.52
CA SER A 54 -16.73 -7.72 0.99
C SER A 54 -17.99 -8.59 1.07
N GLU A 55 -19.18 -8.02 1.24
CA GLU A 55 -20.38 -8.83 1.53
C GLU A 55 -21.21 -9.21 0.29
N ASP A 56 -21.23 -8.42 -0.80
CA ASP A 56 -22.29 -8.58 -1.81
C ASP A 56 -21.87 -9.14 -3.18
N SER A 57 -20.57 -9.16 -3.53
CA SER A 57 -20.17 -9.48 -4.91
C SER A 57 -19.18 -10.63 -5.08
N PHE A 58 -18.46 -11.06 -4.04
CA PHE A 58 -17.49 -12.16 -4.16
C PHE A 58 -18.06 -13.48 -3.63
N GLU A 59 -18.76 -13.47 -2.49
CA GLU A 59 -19.30 -14.69 -1.90
C GLU A 59 -20.46 -15.29 -2.72
N ARG A 60 -21.25 -14.46 -3.41
CA ARG A 60 -22.40 -14.93 -4.17
C ARG A 60 -22.01 -15.71 -5.43
N ASP A 61 -21.01 -15.22 -6.16
CA ASP A 61 -20.51 -15.85 -7.38
C ASP A 61 -19.72 -17.14 -7.07
N GLU A 62 -18.92 -17.14 -6.01
CA GLU A 62 -18.14 -18.32 -5.59
C GLU A 62 -19.03 -19.46 -5.06
N LEU A 63 -20.13 -19.11 -4.35
CA LEU A 63 -21.10 -20.11 -3.87
C LEU A 63 -21.90 -20.75 -5.02
N GLU A 64 -22.21 -19.97 -6.05
CA GLU A 64 -22.95 -20.47 -7.23
C GLU A 64 -22.07 -21.35 -8.12
N GLU A 65 -20.79 -20.99 -8.29
CA GLU A 65 -19.79 -21.82 -8.96
C GLU A 65 -19.55 -23.14 -8.21
N THR A 66 -19.46 -23.09 -6.88
CA THR A 66 -19.33 -24.30 -6.03
C THR A 66 -20.54 -25.22 -6.22
N ARG A 67 -21.76 -24.67 -6.17
CA ARG A 67 -23.00 -25.45 -6.38
C ARG A 67 -23.11 -26.01 -7.80
N ARG A 68 -22.50 -25.35 -8.79
CA ARG A 68 -22.43 -25.85 -10.17
C ARG A 68 -21.51 -27.06 -10.27
N MET A 69 -20.30 -26.97 -9.69
CA MET A 69 -19.33 -28.06 -9.69
C MET A 69 -19.83 -29.30 -8.94
N GLU A 70 -20.52 -29.12 -7.82
CA GLU A 70 -21.08 -30.23 -7.03
C GLU A 70 -22.11 -31.05 -7.82
N ARG A 71 -23.00 -30.37 -8.58
CA ARG A 71 -23.96 -31.04 -9.48
C ARG A 71 -23.27 -31.78 -10.63
N GLU A 72 -22.15 -31.26 -11.12
CA GLU A 72 -21.40 -31.90 -12.20
C GLU A 72 -20.66 -33.16 -11.71
N LEU A 73 -20.10 -33.12 -10.50
CA LEU A 73 -19.52 -34.29 -9.83
C LEU A 73 -20.57 -35.39 -9.61
N GLU A 74 -21.74 -35.03 -9.08
CA GLU A 74 -22.83 -35.99 -8.86
C GLU A 74 -23.30 -36.64 -10.18
N ARG A 75 -23.28 -35.89 -11.28
CA ARG A 75 -23.59 -36.42 -12.62
C ARG A 75 -22.55 -37.44 -13.08
N MET A 76 -21.26 -37.16 -12.87
CA MET A 76 -20.18 -38.07 -13.23
C MET A 76 -20.19 -39.35 -12.37
N GLU A 77 -20.43 -39.21 -11.06
CA GLU A 77 -20.53 -40.34 -10.14
C GLU A 77 -21.69 -41.28 -10.50
N LYS A 78 -22.86 -40.73 -10.84
CA LYS A 78 -24.01 -41.51 -11.35
C LYS A 78 -23.71 -42.18 -12.70
N GLN A 79 -22.84 -41.59 -13.51
CA GLN A 79 -22.42 -42.13 -14.79
C GLN A 79 -21.39 -43.27 -14.64
N GLU A 80 -20.54 -43.24 -13.60
CA GLU A 80 -19.58 -44.31 -13.30
C GLU A 80 -20.20 -45.52 -12.58
N LEU A 81 -21.22 -45.32 -11.74
CA LEU A 81 -21.91 -46.41 -11.04
C LEU A 81 -22.97 -47.13 -11.91
N GLY A 82 -23.21 -46.64 -13.13
CA GLY A 82 -24.25 -47.10 -14.05
C GLY A 82 -23.77 -47.86 -15.29
N GLY A 83 -22.94 -48.89 -15.15
CA GLY A 83 -22.92 -50.02 -16.09
C GLY A 83 -21.63 -50.26 -16.90
N PRO A 84 -21.46 -51.51 -17.39
CA PRO A 84 -20.17 -52.18 -17.52
C PRO A 84 -19.43 -51.86 -18.82
N GLY A 85 -18.12 -52.12 -18.78
CA GLY A 85 -17.14 -51.82 -19.81
C GLY A 85 -17.59 -52.05 -21.26
N LYS A 86 -17.39 -51.02 -22.07
CA LYS A 86 -17.04 -51.17 -23.48
C LYS A 86 -15.87 -50.26 -23.78
N GLY A 87 -14.69 -50.87 -23.94
CA GLY A 87 -13.54 -50.20 -24.50
C GLY A 87 -13.88 -49.62 -25.86
N ILE A 88 -13.51 -48.35 -26.06
CA ILE A 88 -13.44 -47.75 -27.38
C ILE A 88 -12.02 -47.20 -27.55
N ALA A 89 -11.38 -47.76 -28.56
CA ALA A 89 -10.02 -47.54 -29.01
C ALA A 89 -9.69 -46.06 -29.32
N PRO A 90 -8.39 -45.70 -29.33
CA PRO A 90 -7.93 -44.33 -29.57
C PRO A 90 -8.04 -43.99 -31.06
N LYS A 91 -8.96 -43.08 -31.41
CA LYS A 91 -8.97 -42.43 -32.73
C LYS A 91 -7.98 -41.28 -32.73
N ARG A 92 -6.82 -41.52 -33.36
CA ARG A 92 -5.98 -40.48 -33.96
C ARG A 92 -6.83 -39.66 -34.94
N SER A 93 -6.82 -38.34 -34.80
CA SER A 93 -7.02 -37.45 -35.93
C SER A 93 -6.42 -36.06 -35.69
N SER A 94 -5.49 -35.71 -36.58
CA SER A 94 -5.35 -34.40 -37.23
C SER A 94 -5.17 -33.18 -36.34
N MET A 95 -3.94 -32.68 -36.16
CA MET A 95 -3.44 -31.49 -36.88
C MET A 95 -4.47 -30.36 -37.04
N GLN A 96 -4.32 -29.30 -36.24
CA GLN A 96 -4.45 -27.91 -36.69
C GLN A 96 -3.72 -26.97 -35.72
N SER A 97 -2.62 -26.42 -36.24
CA SER A 97 -2.20 -25.01 -36.17
C SER A 97 -2.35 -24.26 -34.85
N ILE A 98 -1.19 -24.13 -34.21
CA ILE A 98 -0.80 -23.05 -33.30
C ILE A 98 -0.73 -21.74 -34.12
N SER A 99 -1.40 -20.66 -33.71
CA SER A 99 -0.75 -19.42 -33.23
C SER A 99 -1.74 -18.26 -33.09
N PRO A 100 -1.96 -17.72 -31.87
CA PRO A 100 -2.55 -16.41 -31.67
C PRO A 100 -1.47 -15.32 -31.78
N GLU A 101 -1.77 -14.29 -32.57
CA GLU A 101 -1.04 -13.02 -32.64
C GLU A 101 -0.85 -12.42 -31.23
N GLN A 102 0.41 -12.40 -30.77
CA GLN A 102 0.83 -11.58 -29.64
C GLN A 102 1.26 -10.19 -30.13
N PRO A 103 0.76 -9.10 -29.52
CA PRO A 103 1.33 -7.78 -29.70
C PRO A 103 2.72 -7.68 -29.04
N GLN A 104 3.66 -7.15 -29.81
CA GLN A 104 5.07 -6.96 -29.48
C GLN A 104 5.25 -6.14 -28.20
N LYS A 105 5.61 -6.80 -27.09
CA LYS A 105 6.30 -6.16 -25.97
C LYS A 105 7.80 -6.22 -26.23
N THR A 106 8.40 -5.04 -26.28
CA THR A 106 9.84 -4.80 -26.35
C THR A 106 10.58 -5.55 -25.24
N ALA A 107 11.32 -6.60 -25.63
CA ALA A 107 12.21 -7.32 -24.75
C ALA A 107 13.44 -6.44 -24.42
N LEU A 108 13.46 -5.88 -23.22
CA LEU A 108 14.67 -5.36 -22.59
C LEU A 108 15.59 -6.54 -22.27
N LYS A 109 16.78 -6.53 -22.88
CA LYS A 109 17.87 -7.49 -22.67
C LYS A 109 18.20 -7.60 -21.17
N PRO A 110 18.28 -8.81 -20.58
CA PRO A 110 18.87 -8.98 -19.26
C PRO A 110 20.39 -8.79 -19.36
N SER A 111 20.86 -7.60 -19.00
CA SER A 111 22.29 -7.31 -18.84
C SER A 111 22.80 -8.08 -17.61
N THR A 112 23.48 -9.19 -17.88
CA THR A 112 24.28 -9.95 -16.92
C THR A 112 25.51 -9.15 -16.54
N ASN A 113 25.37 -8.30 -15.52
CA ASN A 113 26.51 -7.68 -14.85
C ASN A 113 26.84 -8.44 -13.56
N PRO A 114 28.13 -8.51 -13.17
CA PRO A 114 28.58 -9.28 -12.03
C PRO A 114 27.88 -8.84 -10.74
N THR A 115 27.42 -9.84 -9.99
CA THR A 115 26.64 -9.78 -8.75
C THR A 115 27.43 -9.11 -7.63
N THR A 116 27.51 -7.79 -7.66
CA THR A 116 27.94 -7.03 -6.49
C THR A 116 26.83 -7.15 -5.44
N PRO A 117 27.15 -7.59 -4.21
CA PRO A 117 26.15 -7.71 -3.16
C PRO A 117 25.54 -6.35 -2.90
N SER A 118 24.22 -6.25 -3.03
CA SER A 118 23.49 -5.01 -2.81
C SER A 118 22.73 -5.08 -1.50
N TYR A 119 22.70 -4.00 -0.74
CA TYR A 119 21.99 -3.92 0.53
C TYR A 119 20.80 -2.98 0.38
N VAL A 120 19.68 -3.32 1.00
CA VAL A 120 18.46 -2.49 1.04
C VAL A 120 17.96 -2.37 2.47
N ILE A 121 17.35 -1.23 2.80
CA ILE A 121 16.73 -1.01 4.11
C ILE A 121 15.24 -1.18 3.96
N CYS A 122 14.65 -2.10 4.73
CA CYS A 122 13.23 -2.43 4.67
C CYS A 122 12.51 -2.04 5.96
N LEU A 123 11.29 -1.57 5.80
CA LEU A 123 10.30 -1.37 6.84
C LEU A 123 9.42 -2.61 6.96
N MET A 124 9.42 -3.23 8.14
CA MET A 124 8.81 -4.54 8.42
C MET A 124 7.43 -4.41 9.10
N LEU A 125 6.59 -3.47 8.67
CA LEU A 125 5.20 -3.39 9.16
C LEU A 125 4.35 -4.56 8.64
N ASN A 126 4.56 -4.95 7.38
CA ASN A 126 3.92 -6.12 6.78
C ASN A 126 5.01 -7.12 6.30
N PRO A 127 5.17 -8.28 6.95
CA PRO A 127 6.18 -9.27 6.57
C PRO A 127 6.00 -9.83 5.15
N LYS A 128 4.77 -9.86 4.62
CA LYS A 128 4.48 -10.38 3.28
C LYS A 128 4.84 -9.40 2.16
N SER A 129 4.91 -8.11 2.47
CA SER A 129 5.21 -7.05 1.50
C SER A 129 6.02 -5.94 2.17
N PRO A 130 7.30 -6.19 2.50
CA PRO A 130 8.15 -5.20 3.15
C PRO A 130 8.38 -3.99 2.23
N GLN A 131 8.26 -2.79 2.77
CA GLN A 131 8.53 -1.58 1.99
C GLN A 131 10.02 -1.22 2.06
N GLU A 132 10.61 -0.75 0.96
CA GLU A 132 12.02 -0.42 0.87
C GLU A 132 12.26 1.09 0.90
N TRP A 133 13.34 1.53 1.57
CA TRP A 133 13.71 2.94 1.64
C TRP A 133 14.32 3.43 0.34
N SER A 134 13.79 4.51 -0.24
CA SER A 134 14.26 5.09 -1.52
C SER A 134 15.19 6.31 -1.34
N GLY A 135 15.47 6.74 -0.11
CA GLY A 135 16.15 8.01 0.18
C GLY A 135 15.18 9.19 0.37
N LYS A 136 13.99 9.14 -0.24
CA LYS A 136 12.93 10.16 -0.11
C LYS A 136 11.67 9.66 0.60
N GLY A 137 11.57 8.36 0.87
CA GLY A 137 10.37 7.73 1.41
C GLY A 137 10.36 6.22 1.22
N TRP A 138 9.31 5.58 1.73
CA TRP A 138 9.07 4.14 1.63
C TRP A 138 8.41 3.81 0.27
N ARG A 139 8.92 2.77 -0.41
CA ARG A 139 8.44 2.31 -1.72
C ARG A 139 8.19 0.79 -1.69
N GLU A 140 7.54 0.30 -2.73
CA GLU A 140 7.34 -1.14 -2.95
C GLU A 140 8.68 -1.91 -3.04
N PRO A 141 8.68 -3.23 -2.74
CA PRO A 141 9.84 -4.08 -2.91
C PRO A 141 10.48 -3.95 -4.30
N GLY A 142 11.81 -3.87 -4.36
CA GLY A 142 12.59 -3.74 -5.58
C GLY A 142 12.77 -2.31 -6.11
N LYS A 143 12.00 -1.34 -5.60
CA LYS A 143 12.11 0.10 -5.95
C LYS A 143 12.89 0.91 -4.91
N GLY A 144 13.46 0.27 -3.90
CA GLY A 144 14.30 0.90 -2.90
C GLY A 144 15.68 1.32 -3.41
N LEU A 145 16.34 2.18 -2.64
CA LEU A 145 17.73 2.54 -2.86
C LEU A 145 18.63 1.35 -2.53
N ARG A 146 19.46 0.95 -3.49
CA ARG A 146 20.44 -0.13 -3.33
C ARG A 146 21.78 0.44 -2.91
N TYR A 147 22.29 -0.01 -1.79
CA TYR A 147 23.60 0.33 -1.29
C TYR A 147 24.61 -0.74 -1.73
N THR A 148 25.72 -0.32 -2.33
CA THR A 148 26.80 -1.24 -2.71
C THR A 148 27.68 -1.61 -1.51
N ASN A 149 27.73 -0.74 -0.49
CA ASN A 149 28.49 -0.96 0.74
C ASN A 149 27.56 -1.10 1.97
N LEU A 150 27.81 -2.13 2.78
CA LEU A 150 27.11 -2.37 4.04
C LEU A 150 27.25 -1.22 5.03
N GLU A 151 28.40 -0.55 5.07
CA GLU A 151 28.65 0.58 5.97
C GLU A 151 27.74 1.76 5.64
N GLN A 152 27.55 2.04 4.35
CA GLN A 152 26.65 3.09 3.89
C GLN A 152 25.18 2.78 4.26
N ALA A 153 24.78 1.52 4.10
CA ALA A 153 23.47 1.05 4.54
C ALA A 153 23.30 1.19 6.06
N LYS A 154 24.31 0.80 6.85
CA LYS A 154 24.29 0.95 8.32
C LYS A 154 24.21 2.41 8.77
N GLN A 155 24.96 3.31 8.14
CA GLN A 155 24.88 4.74 8.46
C GLN A 155 23.48 5.30 8.20
N THR A 156 22.88 4.96 7.06
CA THR A 156 21.52 5.42 6.74
C THR A 156 20.49 4.79 7.65
N PHE A 157 20.64 3.50 7.97
CA PHE A 157 19.80 2.78 8.92
C PHE A 157 19.82 3.44 10.31
N GLN A 158 20.99 3.82 10.82
CA GLN A 158 21.11 4.49 12.12
C GLN A 158 20.43 5.87 12.11
N LYS A 159 20.55 6.64 11.03
CA LYS A 159 19.83 7.91 10.87
C LYS A 159 18.31 7.70 10.90
N LEU A 160 17.82 6.71 10.16
CA LEU A 160 16.39 6.35 10.15
C LEU A 160 15.92 5.87 11.52
N LYS A 161 16.74 5.09 12.24
CA LYS A 161 16.39 4.59 13.58
C LYS A 161 16.30 5.70 14.62
N LYS A 162 17.11 6.76 14.48
CA LYS A 162 16.99 7.97 15.32
C LYS A 162 15.70 8.75 15.04
N GLN A 163 15.30 8.86 13.78
CA GLN A 163 14.06 9.55 13.38
C GLN A 163 12.81 8.73 13.72
N LEU A 164 12.90 7.41 13.62
CA LEU A 164 11.78 6.46 13.76
C LEU A 164 12.17 5.33 14.74
N PRO A 165 12.33 5.63 16.05
CA PRO A 165 12.83 4.66 17.02
C PRO A 165 11.89 3.45 17.19
N SER A 166 10.58 3.67 17.12
CA SER A 166 9.55 2.64 17.26
C SER A 166 9.37 1.76 16.01
N TYR A 167 9.89 2.15 14.86
CA TYR A 167 9.63 1.43 13.61
C TYR A 167 10.52 0.18 13.47
N PRO A 168 9.95 -0.97 13.00
CA PRO A 168 10.70 -2.20 12.80
C PRO A 168 11.46 -2.14 11.47
N LEU A 169 12.71 -1.69 11.52
CA LEU A 169 13.60 -1.59 10.36
C LEU A 169 14.57 -2.76 10.32
N LYS A 170 14.87 -3.30 9.13
CA LYS A 170 15.91 -4.30 8.91
C LYS A 170 16.69 -4.04 7.61
N ILE A 171 17.98 -4.36 7.61
CA ILE A 171 18.82 -4.33 6.40
C ILE A 171 18.79 -5.74 5.79
N PHE A 172 18.52 -5.83 4.49
CA PHE A 172 18.58 -7.07 3.72
C PHE A 172 19.72 -7.02 2.71
N LYS A 173 20.39 -8.15 2.51
CA LYS A 173 21.36 -8.37 1.43
C LYS A 173 20.64 -9.01 0.24
N ARG A 174 20.88 -8.49 -0.94
CA ARG A 174 20.30 -8.87 -2.24
C ARG A 174 21.41 -9.22 -3.22
#